data_AF-A0A6I1QYF9-F1
#
_entry.id   AF-A0A6I1QYF9-F1
#
_cell.length_a   1.000
_cell.length_b   1.000
_cell.length_c   1.000
_cell.angle_alpha   90.00
_cell.angle_beta   90.00
_cell.angle_gamma   90.00
#
_symmetry.space_group_name_H-M   'P 1'
#
loop_
_entity.id
_entity.type
_entity.pdbx_description
1 polymer ?
#
loop_
_entity_poly.entity_id
_entity_poly.type
_entity_poly.pdbx_seq_one_letter_code
_entity_poly.pdbx_strand_id
1 'polypeptide(L)'
;MLNFLRKKKRSWIITILLGLIIIVFVAFYGGSQQPMGSAANLAEVNGETISQRDFMVQYQRALERYREMFKVSLTPELVKTLNIKGTLLEELIEARLMLQEARRLGLTATDDELMNFIGRTPEFHVNGRFNKERYLQLLRANQMTPAQFEEDQRKQLAIQRLLGILLDNVHVTEAEVRDRYRFEQEKINLQFVRLSANDYLSEVKITEDDIKQFYDRNKESLKEPLKVQVEYLAYPFDQFSTSVEITDKEIEDYYQANRLTKFSTPKQAKVRYILVRLEQGADAKQKELAQARANHIFQEARGGKNFAELAKRESDDPSSTQGGDVGWLNQGELPDPLEKQLFTLSKGEISEPIETPTGFHIVKVEDTREEKTQTLREATPAITRELKLEKGKYEAAKIADRDREKAVSGSDLAKLAQESGVTVKTTGLFSNGEVLPEIGSVQDFYKNALSLRATELSPVIEGPKAYYILKVRERKETFIPPLEAVRGKIEKGLKESKAYEKAVQKANELLDQLKKENNLAKIARANDLRLEETGWFPRNTEQLPKVGELQGLPAGGLAISAQRPIAEKVYTQNDTVFLFAFKDSQNANMEQFEKDKKSLMQQALAERRQRILLKFKDDLKAKAKIEVQPGALEEI
;
A
#
# COMPACT_ATOMS: atom_id res chain seq x y z
N MET A 1 -0.79 33.80 47.15
CA MET A 1 0.66 33.72 47.45
C MET A 1 1.59 34.26 46.35
N LEU A 2 1.18 34.35 45.08
CA LEU A 2 2.01 34.94 43.99
C LEU A 2 2.18 36.48 44.03
N ASN A 3 1.42 37.20 44.88
CA ASN A 3 1.61 38.63 45.09
C ASN A 3 2.73 38.96 46.11
N PHE A 4 3.24 37.97 46.85
CA PHE A 4 4.35 38.16 47.81
C PHE A 4 5.73 38.04 47.12
N LEU A 5 5.82 37.28 46.02
CA LEU A 5 7.05 37.13 45.22
C LEU A 5 7.31 38.28 44.24
N ARG A 6 6.32 39.15 44.03
CA ARG A 6 6.44 40.29 43.09
C ARG A 6 7.06 41.54 43.75
N LYS A 7 7.21 41.57 45.09
CA LYS A 7 7.56 42.79 45.85
C LYS A 7 8.99 42.86 46.44
N LYS A 8 9.89 41.91 46.14
CA LYS A 8 11.31 41.94 46.57
C LYS A 8 12.34 41.73 45.45
N LYS A 9 12.06 42.22 44.24
CA LYS A 9 12.97 42.20 43.06
C LYS A 9 14.19 43.15 43.13
N ARG A 10 14.69 43.49 44.32
CA ARG A 10 15.90 44.34 44.48
C ARG A 10 16.79 43.88 45.64
N SER A 11 17.14 42.60 45.66
CA SER A 11 18.30 42.17 46.45
C SER A 11 19.31 41.56 45.50
N TRP A 12 20.42 42.27 45.29
CA TRP A 12 21.57 41.85 44.49
C TRP A 12 22.08 40.44 44.90
N ILE A 13 21.88 40.06 46.16
CA ILE A 13 22.19 38.74 46.71
C ILE A 13 21.42 37.61 45.99
N ILE A 14 20.17 37.85 45.54
CA ILE A 14 19.38 36.85 44.79
C ILE A 14 19.89 36.74 43.35
N THR A 15 20.37 37.82 42.73
CA THR A 15 20.98 37.77 41.39
C THR A 15 22.33 37.04 41.41
N ILE A 16 23.13 37.21 42.47
CA ILE A 16 24.37 36.43 42.67
C ILE A 16 24.04 34.96 42.91
N LEU A 17 23.03 34.64 43.73
CA LEU A 17 22.59 33.26 43.96
C LEU A 17 22.02 32.59 42.71
N LEU A 18 21.25 33.32 41.88
CA LEU A 18 20.72 32.81 40.61
C LEU A 18 21.84 32.63 39.57
N GLY A 19 22.79 33.57 39.51
CA GLY A 19 23.97 33.46 38.65
C GLY A 19 24.87 32.29 39.04
N LEU A 20 25.02 32.02 40.34
CA LEU A 20 25.82 30.89 40.85
C LEU A 20 25.11 29.54 40.63
N ILE A 21 23.76 29.51 40.71
CA ILE A 21 22.96 28.33 40.32
C ILE A 21 23.06 28.06 38.81
N ILE A 22 23.05 29.11 37.97
CA ILE A 22 23.22 28.97 36.52
C ILE A 22 24.65 28.49 36.18
N ILE A 23 25.68 28.99 36.87
CA ILE A 23 27.07 28.53 36.67
C ILE A 23 27.25 27.08 37.13
N VAL A 24 26.60 26.66 38.21
CA VAL A 24 26.60 25.24 38.66
C VAL A 24 25.79 24.36 37.70
N PHE A 25 24.67 24.83 37.14
CA PHE A 25 23.91 24.09 36.13
C PHE A 25 24.68 23.97 34.81
N VAL A 26 25.41 25.02 34.39
CA VAL A 26 26.27 24.98 33.20
C VAL A 26 27.52 24.13 33.43
N ALA A 27 28.09 24.11 34.64
CA ALA A 27 29.30 23.33 34.96
C ALA A 27 29.02 21.84 35.24
N PHE A 28 27.86 21.47 35.81
CA PHE A 28 27.51 20.07 36.11
C PHE A 28 26.55 19.42 35.09
N TYR A 29 25.77 20.20 34.33
CA TYR A 29 24.86 19.69 33.28
C TYR A 29 25.22 20.18 31.86
N GLY A 30 26.16 21.10 31.69
CA GLY A 30 26.68 21.54 30.39
C GLY A 30 27.89 20.75 29.87
N GLY A 31 28.14 19.55 30.42
CA GLY A 31 29.33 18.75 30.14
C GLY A 31 29.06 17.24 30.09
N SER A 32 28.05 16.81 29.32
CA SER A 32 28.00 15.44 28.81
C SER A 32 27.40 15.39 27.40
N GLN A 33 27.87 16.29 26.54
CA GLN A 33 28.01 15.92 25.13
C GLN A 33 29.25 15.04 25.01
N GLN A 34 29.10 13.79 25.42
CA GLN A 34 29.85 12.74 24.77
C GLN A 34 29.36 12.75 23.31
N PRO A 35 30.24 12.82 22.29
CA PRO A 35 29.82 12.56 20.93
C PRO A 35 29.48 11.07 20.83
N MET A 36 28.27 10.70 21.26
CA MET A 36 27.61 9.52 20.71
C MET A 36 27.50 9.77 19.22
N GLY A 37 28.02 8.84 18.42
CA GLY A 37 28.26 8.99 16.99
C GLY A 37 27.12 9.70 16.26
N SER A 38 27.49 10.54 15.30
CA SER A 38 26.58 11.24 14.38
C SER A 38 25.36 10.36 14.09
N ALA A 39 24.19 10.73 14.62
CA ALA A 39 22.96 10.07 14.24
C ALA A 39 22.87 10.17 12.72
N ALA A 40 22.87 9.05 12.01
CA ALA A 40 22.90 9.08 10.56
C ALA A 40 21.68 9.88 10.05
N ASN A 41 21.91 10.78 9.11
CA ASN A 41 20.86 11.61 8.54
C ASN A 41 20.07 10.75 7.56
N LEU A 42 18.75 10.62 7.73
CA LEU A 42 17.95 9.81 6.82
C LEU A 42 17.57 10.60 5.56
N ALA A 43 17.14 11.85 5.77
CA ALA A 43 16.82 12.78 4.70
C ALA A 43 17.02 14.23 5.14
N GLU A 44 17.12 15.15 4.19
CA GLU A 44 17.19 16.59 4.38
C GLU A 44 16.15 17.29 3.50
N VAL A 45 15.43 18.25 4.07
CA VAL A 45 14.37 19.02 3.39
C VAL A 45 14.63 20.51 3.61
N ASN A 46 15.09 21.20 2.56
CA ASN A 46 15.47 22.62 2.59
C ASN A 46 16.45 22.97 3.74
N GLY A 47 17.45 22.13 3.99
CA GLY A 47 18.41 22.32 5.08
C GLY A 47 17.98 21.78 6.44
N GLU A 48 16.75 21.27 6.58
CA GLU A 48 16.28 20.64 7.82
C GLU A 48 16.34 19.12 7.75
N THR A 49 17.07 18.52 8.69
CA THR A 49 17.31 17.08 8.74
C THR A 49 16.14 16.30 9.35
N ILE A 50 15.85 15.14 8.75
CA ILE A 50 15.10 14.03 9.34
C ILE A 50 16.15 13.00 9.79
N SER A 51 16.32 12.85 11.10
CA SER A 51 17.31 11.91 11.65
C SER A 51 16.79 10.48 11.59
N GLN A 52 17.68 9.50 11.44
CA GLN A 52 17.35 8.08 11.51
C GLN A 52 16.68 7.71 12.85
N ARG A 53 17.11 8.35 13.94
CA ARG A 53 16.54 8.15 15.28
C ARG A 53 15.07 8.59 15.35
N ASP A 54 14.77 9.80 14.87
CA ASP A 54 13.40 10.31 14.89
C ASP A 54 12.49 9.47 13.99
N PHE A 55 13.01 9.07 12.82
CA PHE A 55 12.31 8.16 11.92
C PHE A 55 11.96 6.84 12.61
N MET A 56 12.91 6.22 13.31
CA MET A 56 12.69 4.94 13.98
C MET A 56 11.61 5.02 15.07
N VAL A 57 11.58 6.11 15.84
CA VAL A 57 10.53 6.33 16.84
C VAL A 57 9.16 6.45 16.17
N GLN A 58 9.06 7.19 15.07
CA GLN A 58 7.79 7.32 14.33
C GLN A 58 7.40 6.02 13.61
N TYR A 59 8.38 5.25 13.17
CA TYR A 59 8.17 3.95 12.50
C TYR A 59 7.61 2.91 13.45
N GLN A 60 8.14 2.82 14.67
CA GLN A 60 7.58 1.93 15.70
C GLN A 60 6.12 2.27 16.00
N ARG A 61 5.80 3.56 16.17
CA ARG A 61 4.42 4.04 16.37
C ARG A 61 3.52 3.73 15.17
N ALA A 62 4.03 3.89 13.95
CA ALA A 62 3.29 3.52 12.74
C ALA A 62 2.96 2.03 12.74
N LEU A 63 3.95 1.17 13.01
CA LEU A 63 3.74 -0.28 13.10
C LEU A 63 2.72 -0.66 14.17
N GLU A 64 2.71 0.00 15.33
CA GLU A 64 1.71 -0.21 16.37
C GLU A 64 0.30 0.12 15.86
N ARG A 65 0.10 1.28 15.22
CA ARG A 65 -1.18 1.62 14.59
C ARG A 65 -1.63 0.61 13.53
N TYR A 66 -0.70 0.13 12.71
CA TYR A 66 -0.98 -0.90 11.70
C TYR A 66 -1.33 -2.25 12.36
N ARG A 67 -0.68 -2.62 13.46
CA ARG A 67 -1.03 -3.83 14.23
C ARG A 67 -2.41 -3.74 14.85
N GLU A 68 -2.80 -2.56 15.34
CA GLU A 68 -4.14 -2.28 15.85
C GLU A 68 -5.19 -2.36 14.73
N MET A 69 -4.91 -1.78 13.56
CA MET A 69 -5.82 -1.75 12.42
C MET A 69 -6.03 -3.13 11.78
N PHE A 70 -4.95 -3.88 11.56
CA PHE A 70 -4.97 -5.20 10.92
C PHE A 70 -5.16 -6.36 11.89
N LYS A 71 -5.48 -6.06 13.17
CA LYS A 71 -5.71 -7.01 14.26
C LYS A 71 -4.70 -8.18 14.22
N VAL A 72 -3.46 -7.87 14.60
CA VAL A 72 -2.35 -8.80 14.91
C VAL A 72 -1.69 -9.52 13.73
N SER A 73 -2.27 -9.53 12.52
CA SER A 73 -1.69 -10.24 11.35
C SER A 73 -0.71 -9.39 10.53
N LEU A 74 0.18 -8.62 11.16
CA LEU A 74 1.19 -7.82 10.45
C LEU A 74 2.47 -8.66 10.21
N THR A 75 2.43 -9.54 9.20
CA THR A 75 3.60 -10.35 8.81
C THR A 75 4.72 -9.49 8.21
N PRO A 76 6.01 -9.92 8.28
CA PRO A 76 7.11 -9.21 7.63
C PRO A 76 6.88 -8.98 6.13
N GLU A 77 6.29 -9.95 5.44
CA GLU A 77 5.95 -9.87 4.02
C GLU A 77 4.87 -8.80 3.76
N LEU A 78 3.88 -8.68 4.65
CA LEU A 78 2.84 -7.67 4.56
C LEU A 78 3.41 -6.27 4.83
N VAL A 79 4.28 -6.11 5.83
CA VAL A 79 4.99 -4.83 6.10
C VAL A 79 5.77 -4.37 4.88
N LYS A 80 6.47 -5.29 4.21
CA LYS A 80 7.23 -5.00 2.98
C LYS A 80 6.29 -4.64 1.82
N THR A 81 5.21 -5.40 1.64
CA THR A 81 4.22 -5.17 0.58
C THR A 81 3.50 -3.83 0.74
N LEU A 82 3.20 -3.44 1.98
CA LEU A 82 2.55 -2.16 2.31
C LEU A 82 3.50 -0.95 2.22
N ASN A 83 4.81 -1.17 2.03
CA ASN A 83 5.81 -0.10 1.97
C ASN A 83 5.70 0.94 3.11
N ILE A 84 5.55 0.45 4.35
CA ILE A 84 5.29 1.33 5.52
C ILE A 84 6.44 2.32 5.73
N LYS A 85 7.70 1.87 5.56
CA LYS A 85 8.89 2.71 5.67
C LYS A 85 8.89 3.86 4.66
N GLY A 86 8.62 3.56 3.38
CA GLY A 86 8.55 4.57 2.34
C GLY A 86 7.41 5.56 2.56
N THR A 87 6.23 5.06 2.94
CA THR A 87 5.06 5.89 3.25
C THR A 87 5.32 6.83 4.42
N LEU A 88 5.95 6.34 5.50
CA LEU A 88 6.28 7.19 6.65
C LEU A 88 7.34 8.25 6.31
N LEU A 89 8.35 7.91 5.51
CA LEU A 89 9.36 8.89 5.11
C LEU A 89 8.71 10.03 4.34
N GLU A 90 7.82 9.68 3.41
CA GLU A 90 7.04 10.64 2.64
C GLU A 90 6.16 11.51 3.55
N GLU A 91 5.43 10.93 4.51
CA GLU A 91 4.65 11.68 5.51
C GLU A 91 5.49 12.68 6.31
N LEU A 92 6.70 12.29 6.70
CA LEU A 92 7.61 13.16 7.46
C LEU A 92 8.18 14.30 6.60
N ILE A 93 8.47 14.04 5.32
CA ILE A 93 8.88 15.06 4.35
C ILE A 93 7.73 16.05 4.14
N GLU A 94 6.52 15.57 3.88
CA GLU A 94 5.34 16.42 3.72
C GLU A 94 5.06 17.27 4.97
N ALA A 95 5.12 16.67 6.16
CA ALA A 95 4.94 17.38 7.42
C ALA A 95 5.99 18.48 7.59
N ARG A 96 7.26 18.21 7.24
CA ARG A 96 8.35 19.20 7.28
C ARG A 96 8.08 20.38 6.34
N LEU A 97 7.66 20.10 5.11
CA LEU A 97 7.33 21.12 4.13
C LEU A 97 6.15 21.98 4.55
N MET A 98 5.09 21.37 5.08
CA MET A 98 3.94 22.11 5.60
C MET A 98 4.32 23.00 6.79
N LEU A 99 5.22 22.54 7.67
CA LEU A 99 5.72 23.37 8.77
C LEU A 99 6.60 24.53 8.29
N GLN A 100 7.45 24.31 7.29
CA GLN A 100 8.23 25.37 6.67
C GLN A 100 7.32 26.43 6.04
N GLU A 101 6.27 26.00 5.33
CA GLU A 101 5.30 26.90 4.72
C GLU A 101 4.46 27.65 5.77
N ALA A 102 4.01 26.96 6.82
CA ALA A 102 3.34 27.59 7.95
C ALA A 102 4.22 28.67 8.58
N ARG A 103 5.51 28.39 8.84
CA ARG A 103 6.48 29.37 9.35
C ARG A 103 6.69 30.54 8.39
N ARG A 104 6.82 30.27 7.09
CA ARG A 104 6.96 31.30 6.04
C ARG A 104 5.78 32.27 6.03
N LEU A 105 4.57 31.77 6.28
CA LEU A 105 3.34 32.55 6.36
C LEU A 105 3.09 33.17 7.75
N GLY A 106 3.99 32.98 8.72
CA GLY A 106 3.82 33.45 10.09
C GLY A 106 2.75 32.70 10.90
N LEU A 107 2.35 31.51 10.44
CA LEU A 107 1.35 30.65 11.07
C LEU A 107 2.02 29.78 12.14
N THR A 108 2.34 30.35 13.29
CA THR A 108 2.83 29.62 14.47
C THR A 108 1.74 29.50 15.52
N ALA A 109 1.84 28.50 16.39
CA ALA A 109 0.95 28.37 17.55
C ALA A 109 1.46 29.24 18.70
N THR A 110 0.62 30.15 19.19
CA THR A 110 0.94 30.96 20.38
C THR A 110 0.91 30.12 21.65
N ASP A 111 1.55 30.60 22.72
CA ASP A 111 1.53 29.94 24.02
C ASP A 111 0.11 29.78 24.55
N ASP A 112 -0.73 30.80 24.39
CA ASP A 112 -2.13 30.75 24.84
C ASP A 112 -2.93 29.70 24.08
N GLU A 113 -2.70 29.54 22.78
CA GLU A 113 -3.38 28.54 21.96
C GLU A 113 -2.92 27.12 22.30
N LEU A 114 -1.61 26.94 22.52
CA LEU A 114 -1.08 25.67 22.99
C LEU A 114 -1.67 25.33 24.37
N MET A 115 -1.68 26.29 25.30
CA MET A 115 -2.23 26.09 26.64
C MET A 115 -3.74 25.86 26.61
N ASN A 116 -4.47 26.51 25.70
CA ASN A 116 -5.88 26.26 25.48
C ASN A 116 -6.13 24.89 24.87
N PHE A 117 -5.30 24.46 23.92
CA PHE A 117 -5.36 23.12 23.34
C PHE A 117 -5.12 22.07 24.41
N ILE A 118 -3.97 22.11 25.09
CA ILE A 118 -3.60 21.19 26.18
C ILE A 118 -4.64 21.23 27.31
N GLY A 119 -5.08 22.43 27.67
CA GLY A 119 -6.08 22.66 28.69
C GLY A 119 -7.47 22.14 28.33
N ARG A 120 -7.76 21.93 27.03
CA ARG A 120 -8.98 21.29 26.51
C ARG A 120 -8.76 19.83 26.13
N THR A 121 -7.53 19.34 26.04
CA THR A 121 -7.18 17.94 25.76
C THR A 121 -7.61 17.07 26.92
N PRO A 122 -8.66 16.26 26.76
CA PRO A 122 -9.31 15.75 27.94
C PRO A 122 -8.66 14.56 28.63
N GLU A 123 -7.72 13.90 27.95
CA GLU A 123 -6.82 12.92 28.56
C GLU A 123 -6.02 13.53 29.71
N PHE A 124 -5.79 14.85 29.71
CA PHE A 124 -5.07 15.58 30.74
C PHE A 124 -5.97 16.10 31.86
N HIS A 125 -7.25 15.75 31.86
CA HIS A 125 -8.21 16.23 32.85
C HIS A 125 -8.40 15.24 34.01
N VAL A 126 -8.68 15.77 35.20
CA VAL A 126 -9.22 15.04 36.34
C VAL A 126 -10.45 15.82 36.82
N ASN A 127 -11.60 15.15 36.90
CA ASN A 127 -12.90 15.78 37.19
C ASN A 127 -13.26 16.93 36.22
N GLY A 128 -13.02 16.73 34.92
CA GLY A 128 -13.35 17.70 33.86
C GLY A 128 -12.51 18.98 33.86
N ARG A 129 -11.39 19.01 34.61
CA ARG A 129 -10.45 20.14 34.64
C ARG A 129 -9.03 19.65 34.41
N PHE A 130 -8.23 20.44 33.69
CA PHE A 130 -6.82 20.15 33.49
C PHE A 130 -6.11 19.88 34.82
N ASN A 131 -5.39 18.76 34.86
CA ASN A 131 -4.61 18.33 36.02
C ASN A 131 -3.16 18.10 35.60
N LYS A 132 -2.26 18.90 36.18
CA LYS A 132 -0.83 18.84 35.86
C LYS A 132 -0.19 17.48 36.17
N GLU A 133 -0.61 16.82 37.24
CA GLU A 133 -0.05 15.51 37.63
C GLU A 133 -0.45 14.43 36.62
N ARG A 134 -1.71 14.44 36.17
CA ARG A 134 -2.22 13.54 35.12
C ARG A 134 -1.49 13.76 33.79
N TYR A 135 -1.32 15.02 33.37
CA TYR A 135 -0.53 15.39 32.21
C TYR A 135 0.89 14.81 32.29
N LEU A 136 1.61 15.08 33.38
CA LEU A 136 2.97 14.58 33.57
C LEU A 136 3.03 13.04 33.65
N GLN A 137 2.02 12.39 34.24
CA GLN A 137 1.95 10.94 34.33
C GLN A 137 1.78 10.29 32.96
N LEU A 138 0.88 10.81 32.12
CA LEU A 138 0.65 10.28 30.77
C LEU A 138 1.86 10.51 29.87
N LEU A 139 2.50 11.66 29.97
CA LEU A 139 3.74 11.91 29.24
C LEU A 139 4.84 10.94 29.64
N ARG A 140 5.03 10.68 30.94
CA ARG A 140 6.00 9.67 31.43
C ARG A 140 5.66 8.26 30.95
N ALA A 141 4.38 7.87 30.97
CA ALA A 141 3.94 6.57 30.47
C ALA A 141 4.28 6.38 28.98
N ASN A 142 4.27 7.47 28.21
CA ASN A 142 4.65 7.50 26.78
C ASN A 142 6.12 7.90 26.55
N GLN A 143 6.96 7.90 27.60
CA GLN A 143 8.39 8.24 27.55
C GLN A 143 8.68 9.62 26.93
N MET A 144 7.76 10.57 27.09
CA MET A 144 7.82 11.89 26.48
C MET A 144 8.02 12.98 27.54
N THR A 145 8.82 13.99 27.22
CA THR A 145 8.94 15.19 28.07
C THR A 145 7.87 16.22 27.75
N PRO A 146 7.48 17.10 28.70
CA PRO A 146 6.54 18.19 28.42
C PRO A 146 6.99 19.09 27.27
N ALA A 147 8.28 19.45 27.21
CA ALA A 147 8.81 20.29 26.15
C ALA A 147 8.69 19.64 24.76
N GLN A 148 8.96 18.33 24.64
CA GLN A 148 8.78 17.60 23.38
C GLN A 148 7.32 17.55 22.97
N PHE A 149 6.42 17.21 23.90
CA PHE A 149 4.99 17.16 23.62
C PHE A 149 4.45 18.51 23.18
N GLU A 150 4.75 19.57 23.94
CA GLU A 150 4.32 20.93 23.67
C GLU A 150 4.80 21.41 22.30
N GLU A 151 6.04 21.11 21.94
CA GLU A 151 6.58 21.42 20.62
C GLU A 151 5.87 20.66 19.49
N ASP A 152 5.59 19.36 19.67
CA ASP A 152 4.84 18.57 18.69
C ASP A 152 3.39 19.07 18.53
N GLN A 153 2.75 19.49 19.62
CA GLN A 153 1.43 20.13 19.56
C GLN A 153 1.48 21.48 18.85
N ARG A 154 2.52 22.30 19.05
CA ARG A 154 2.70 23.54 18.29
C ARG A 154 2.81 23.30 16.80
N LYS A 155 3.60 22.29 16.39
CA LYS A 155 3.73 21.89 14.99
C LYS A 155 2.38 21.46 14.42
N GLN A 156 1.64 20.61 15.13
CA GLN A 156 0.33 20.15 14.70
C GLN A 156 -0.67 21.31 14.54
N LEU A 157 -0.72 22.23 15.51
CA LEU A 157 -1.57 23.42 15.45
C LEU A 157 -1.19 24.35 14.28
N ALA A 158 0.10 24.51 14.01
CA ALA A 158 0.58 25.29 12.86
C ALA A 158 0.13 24.68 11.52
N ILE A 159 0.27 23.35 11.36
CA ILE A 159 -0.24 22.64 10.17
C ILE A 159 -1.76 22.76 10.09
N GLN A 160 -2.48 22.57 11.19
CA GLN A 160 -3.94 22.68 11.20
C GLN A 160 -4.43 24.07 10.76
N ARG A 161 -3.73 25.14 11.16
CA ARG A 161 -4.02 26.50 10.69
C ARG A 161 -3.81 26.66 9.20
N LEU A 162 -2.67 26.18 8.71
CA LEU A 162 -2.34 26.20 7.30
C LEU A 162 -3.44 25.49 6.49
N LEU A 163 -3.86 24.31 6.94
CA LEU A 163 -4.92 23.53 6.30
C LEU A 163 -6.30 24.19 6.41
N GLY A 164 -6.63 24.83 7.53
CA GLY A 164 -7.88 25.59 7.68
C GLY A 164 -7.96 26.74 6.69
N ILE A 165 -6.91 27.56 6.58
CA ILE A 165 -6.84 28.65 5.61
C ILE A 165 -6.98 28.13 4.17
N LEU A 166 -6.37 26.98 3.87
CA LEU A 166 -6.41 26.36 2.55
C LEU A 166 -7.80 25.77 2.20
N LEU A 167 -8.46 25.13 3.17
CA LEU A 167 -9.61 24.25 2.91
C LEU A 167 -10.97 24.84 3.34
N ASP A 168 -11.01 25.81 4.25
CA ASP A 168 -12.27 26.37 4.78
C ASP A 168 -13.04 27.16 3.73
N ASN A 169 -12.33 27.81 2.79
CA ASN A 169 -12.95 28.53 1.67
C ASN A 169 -13.31 27.63 0.48
N VAL A 170 -13.08 26.32 0.58
CA VAL A 170 -13.47 25.36 -0.46
C VAL A 170 -14.94 25.06 -0.30
N HIS A 171 -15.70 25.36 -1.36
CA HIS A 171 -17.13 25.11 -1.42
C HIS A 171 -17.47 24.36 -2.71
N VAL A 172 -18.62 23.69 -2.72
CA VAL A 172 -19.24 23.12 -3.91
C VAL A 172 -20.66 23.63 -4.01
N THR A 173 -21.09 23.95 -5.21
CA THR A 173 -22.46 24.42 -5.46
C THR A 173 -23.35 23.23 -5.77
N GLU A 174 -24.64 23.37 -5.46
CA GLU A 174 -25.63 22.38 -5.89
C GLU A 174 -25.65 22.21 -7.41
N ALA A 175 -25.47 23.29 -8.18
CA ALA A 175 -25.44 23.24 -9.63
C ALA A 175 -24.29 22.35 -10.15
N GLU A 176 -23.08 22.53 -9.62
CA GLU A 176 -21.92 21.68 -9.96
C GLU A 176 -22.20 20.20 -9.70
N VAL A 177 -22.77 19.87 -8.53
CA VAL A 177 -23.06 18.48 -8.14
C VAL A 177 -24.19 17.88 -8.97
N ARG A 178 -25.22 18.68 -9.28
CA ARG A 178 -26.34 18.29 -10.13
C ARG A 178 -25.88 17.99 -11.56
N ASP A 179 -25.06 18.85 -12.14
CA ASP A 179 -24.56 18.68 -13.50
C ASP A 179 -23.61 17.48 -13.59
N ARG A 180 -22.76 17.29 -12.58
CA ARG A 180 -21.93 16.07 -12.47
C ARG A 180 -22.79 14.81 -12.38
N TYR A 181 -23.78 14.77 -11.49
CA TYR A 181 -24.68 13.62 -11.34
C TYR A 181 -25.42 13.31 -12.64
N ARG A 182 -25.92 14.34 -13.32
CA ARG A 182 -26.57 14.18 -14.63
C ARG A 182 -25.65 13.50 -15.63
N PHE A 183 -24.41 13.98 -15.74
CA PHE A 183 -23.45 13.43 -16.68
C PHE A 183 -23.04 11.98 -16.33
N GLU A 184 -22.74 11.71 -15.06
CA GLU A 184 -22.30 10.38 -14.60
C GLU A 184 -23.40 9.32 -14.67
N GLN A 185 -24.66 9.72 -14.45
CA GLN A 185 -25.80 8.81 -14.45
C GLN A 185 -26.55 8.77 -15.79
N GLU A 186 -26.23 9.67 -16.73
CA GLU A 186 -26.72 9.56 -18.10
C GLU A 186 -26.10 8.35 -18.80
N LYS A 187 -26.95 7.53 -19.39
CA LYS A 187 -26.53 6.43 -20.25
C LYS A 187 -26.78 6.79 -21.70
N ILE A 188 -25.85 6.44 -22.57
CA ILE A 188 -26.01 6.63 -24.01
C ILE A 188 -25.99 5.31 -24.73
N ASN A 189 -26.61 5.28 -25.90
CA ASN A 189 -26.46 4.22 -26.89
C ASN A 189 -25.90 4.86 -28.16
N LEU A 190 -24.83 4.27 -28.68
CA LEU A 190 -24.17 4.73 -29.91
C LEU A 190 -24.34 3.68 -31.00
N GLN A 191 -24.55 4.17 -32.21
CA GLN A 191 -24.33 3.38 -33.42
C GLN A 191 -22.86 3.45 -33.81
N PHE A 192 -22.34 2.36 -34.35
CA PHE A 192 -20.99 2.35 -34.88
C PHE A 192 -20.84 1.40 -36.07
N VAL A 193 -19.80 1.64 -36.86
CA VAL A 193 -19.30 0.70 -37.88
C VAL A 193 -17.83 0.43 -37.60
N ARG A 194 -17.36 -0.75 -37.99
CA ARG A 194 -15.96 -1.18 -37.85
C ARG A 194 -15.32 -1.29 -39.23
N LEU A 195 -14.07 -0.86 -39.35
CA LEU A 195 -13.21 -1.10 -40.51
C LEU A 195 -11.97 -1.84 -40.02
N SER A 196 -11.82 -3.11 -40.37
CA SER A 196 -10.65 -3.91 -39.98
C SER A 196 -9.55 -3.74 -41.01
N ALA A 197 -8.30 -3.62 -40.58
CA ALA A 197 -7.14 -3.69 -41.48
C ALA A 197 -7.17 -4.96 -42.35
N ASN A 198 -7.71 -6.06 -41.83
CA ASN A 198 -7.79 -7.33 -42.56
C ASN A 198 -8.57 -7.23 -43.87
N ASP A 199 -9.59 -6.37 -43.94
CA ASP A 199 -10.42 -6.17 -45.12
C ASP A 199 -9.61 -5.56 -46.29
N TYR A 200 -8.53 -4.83 -45.97
CA TYR A 200 -7.69 -4.11 -46.95
C TYR A 200 -6.40 -4.87 -47.32
N LEU A 201 -6.11 -6.02 -46.68
CA LEU A 201 -4.89 -6.78 -46.96
C LEU A 201 -4.75 -7.17 -48.43
N SER A 202 -5.85 -7.50 -49.10
CA SER A 202 -5.85 -7.91 -50.52
C SER A 202 -5.50 -6.76 -51.47
N GLU A 203 -5.73 -5.51 -51.06
CA GLU A 203 -5.46 -4.33 -51.87
C GLU A 203 -4.05 -3.75 -51.68
N VAL A 204 -3.28 -4.27 -50.72
CA VAL A 204 -1.94 -3.80 -50.40
C VAL A 204 -0.92 -4.64 -51.17
N LYS A 205 -0.08 -3.95 -51.95
CA LYS A 205 1.09 -4.53 -52.61
C LYS A 205 2.34 -4.08 -51.86
N ILE A 206 3.16 -5.03 -51.45
CA ILE A 206 4.49 -4.79 -50.88
C ILE A 206 5.53 -5.00 -51.97
N THR A 207 6.41 -4.03 -52.17
CA THR A 207 7.50 -4.11 -53.14
C THR A 207 8.79 -4.56 -52.45
N GLU A 208 9.74 -5.11 -53.22
CA GLU A 208 11.08 -5.44 -52.67
C GLU A 208 11.77 -4.21 -52.06
N ASP A 209 11.55 -3.03 -52.63
CA ASP A 209 12.12 -1.78 -52.12
C ASP A 209 11.56 -1.43 -50.74
N ASP A 210 10.25 -1.63 -50.51
CA ASP A 210 9.63 -1.43 -49.18
C ASP A 210 10.29 -2.34 -48.12
N ILE A 211 10.49 -3.63 -48.45
CA ILE A 211 11.07 -4.61 -47.54
C ILE A 211 12.53 -4.24 -47.23
N LYS A 212 13.30 -3.88 -48.26
CA LYS A 212 14.71 -3.47 -48.11
C LYS A 212 14.83 -2.21 -47.26
N GLN A 213 14.02 -1.18 -47.54
CA GLN A 213 14.01 0.06 -46.75
C GLN A 213 13.61 -0.20 -45.29
N PHE A 214 12.60 -1.04 -45.05
CA PHE A 214 12.21 -1.41 -43.69
C PHE A 214 13.34 -2.12 -42.97
N TYR A 215 13.96 -3.12 -43.60
CA TYR A 215 15.10 -3.84 -43.04
C TYR A 215 16.24 -2.89 -42.68
N ASP A 216 16.64 -2.01 -43.61
CA ASP A 216 17.75 -1.07 -43.41
C ASP A 216 17.49 -0.07 -42.28
N ARG A 217 16.25 0.43 -42.14
CA ARG A 217 15.87 1.38 -41.07
C ARG A 217 15.66 0.72 -39.71
N ASN A 218 15.29 -0.57 -39.68
CA ASN A 218 14.86 -1.26 -38.46
C ASN A 218 15.84 -2.34 -37.99
N LYS A 219 17.09 -2.34 -38.47
CA LYS A 219 18.13 -3.33 -38.15
C LYS A 219 18.24 -3.65 -36.66
N GLU A 220 18.29 -2.64 -35.79
CA GLU A 220 18.41 -2.85 -34.34
C GLU A 220 17.19 -3.56 -33.75
N SER A 221 15.97 -3.28 -34.23
CA SER A 221 14.74 -3.95 -33.76
C SER A 221 14.63 -5.41 -34.23
N LEU A 222 15.34 -5.75 -35.30
CA LEU A 222 15.39 -7.10 -35.87
C LEU A 222 16.50 -7.96 -35.25
N LYS A 223 17.36 -7.36 -34.42
CA LYS A 223 18.48 -8.03 -33.76
C LYS A 223 17.97 -9.15 -32.86
N GLU A 224 18.45 -10.37 -33.09
CA GLU A 224 18.19 -11.46 -32.16
C GLU A 224 18.98 -11.25 -30.86
N PRO A 225 18.33 -11.43 -29.69
CA PRO A 225 18.99 -11.29 -28.41
C PRO A 225 20.02 -12.40 -28.20
N LEU A 226 20.93 -12.18 -27.25
CA LEU A 226 21.87 -13.18 -26.77
C LEU A 226 21.07 -14.40 -26.28
N LYS A 227 21.41 -15.58 -26.80
CA LYS A 227 20.85 -16.85 -26.33
C LYS A 227 21.95 -17.70 -25.73
N VAL A 228 21.69 -18.27 -24.55
CA VAL A 228 22.61 -19.18 -23.88
C VAL A 228 21.92 -20.51 -23.61
N GLN A 229 22.70 -21.58 -23.66
CA GLN A 229 22.34 -22.88 -23.12
C GLN A 229 23.34 -23.19 -22.02
N VAL A 230 22.84 -23.51 -20.84
CA VAL A 230 23.66 -23.89 -19.70
C VAL A 230 23.46 -25.33 -19.31
N GLU A 231 24.56 -25.97 -18.95
CA GLU A 231 24.60 -27.20 -18.17
C GLU A 231 24.69 -26.83 -16.68
N TYR A 232 23.95 -27.52 -15.81
CA TYR A 232 23.92 -27.18 -14.40
C TYR A 232 23.73 -28.39 -13.48
N LEU A 233 24.27 -28.28 -12.27
CA LEU A 233 23.95 -29.12 -11.12
C LEU A 233 22.92 -28.41 -10.27
N ALA A 234 21.93 -29.16 -9.79
CA ALA A 234 20.99 -28.69 -8.78
C ALA A 234 21.19 -29.54 -7.51
N TYR A 235 21.15 -28.88 -6.35
CA TYR A 235 21.28 -29.49 -5.03
C TYR A 235 19.96 -29.30 -4.27
N PRO A 236 18.96 -30.18 -4.46
CA PRO A 236 17.61 -30.00 -3.92
C PRO A 236 17.58 -30.14 -2.41
N PHE A 237 17.00 -29.17 -1.69
CA PHE A 237 17.02 -29.16 -0.22
C PHE A 237 16.32 -30.39 0.38
N ASP A 238 15.29 -30.90 -0.27
CA ASP A 238 14.55 -32.09 0.13
C ASP A 238 15.42 -33.36 0.07
N GLN A 239 16.23 -33.51 -0.99
CA GLN A 239 17.18 -34.61 -1.12
C GLN A 239 18.17 -34.62 0.06
N PHE A 240 18.79 -33.48 0.36
CA PHE A 240 19.77 -33.37 1.45
C PHE A 240 19.12 -33.42 2.84
N SER A 241 17.85 -33.06 2.98
CA SER A 241 17.10 -33.17 4.25
C SER A 241 16.79 -34.61 4.66
N THR A 242 16.80 -35.55 3.70
CA THR A 242 16.38 -36.95 3.94
C THR A 242 17.40 -37.71 4.78
N SER A 243 18.69 -37.45 4.57
CA SER A 243 19.82 -38.09 5.29
C SER A 243 20.19 -37.40 6.61
N VAL A 244 19.52 -36.30 6.95
CA VAL A 244 19.79 -35.57 8.19
C VAL A 244 19.06 -36.23 9.36
N GLU A 245 19.84 -36.56 10.39
CA GLU A 245 19.31 -36.94 11.70
C GLU A 245 19.07 -35.69 12.56
N ILE A 246 17.88 -35.63 13.16
CA ILE A 246 17.52 -34.61 14.15
C ILE A 246 17.44 -35.32 15.49
N THR A 247 18.21 -34.84 16.45
CA THR A 247 18.20 -35.39 17.81
C THR A 247 16.99 -34.89 18.58
N ASP A 248 16.52 -35.68 19.55
CA ASP A 248 15.43 -35.27 20.45
C ASP A 248 15.76 -33.96 21.18
N LYS A 249 17.05 -33.76 21.51
CA LYS A 249 17.55 -32.54 22.14
C LYS A 249 17.32 -31.30 21.27
N GLU A 250 17.58 -31.40 19.97
CA GLU A 250 17.37 -30.27 19.05
C GLU A 250 15.90 -29.92 18.89
N ILE A 251 15.03 -30.94 18.89
CA ILE A 251 13.57 -30.75 18.86
C ILE A 251 13.10 -30.06 20.14
N GLU A 252 13.61 -30.51 21.30
CA GLU A 252 13.32 -29.89 22.60
C GLU A 252 13.81 -28.44 22.65
N ASP A 253 15.06 -28.19 22.29
CA ASP A 253 15.67 -26.84 22.30
C ASP A 253 14.88 -25.89 21.37
N TYR A 254 14.53 -26.34 20.15
CA TYR A 254 13.71 -25.55 19.21
C TYR A 254 12.32 -25.28 19.77
N TYR A 255 11.66 -26.30 20.34
CA TYR A 255 10.34 -26.14 20.94
C TYR A 255 10.37 -25.15 22.09
N GLN A 256 11.33 -25.24 23.01
CA GLN A 256 11.43 -24.31 24.15
C GLN A 256 11.66 -22.87 23.69
N ALA A 257 12.56 -22.66 22.72
CA ALA A 257 12.84 -21.34 22.18
C ALA A 257 11.63 -20.71 21.46
N ASN A 258 10.71 -21.52 20.91
CA ASN A 258 9.58 -21.07 20.10
C ASN A 258 8.20 -21.37 20.72
N ARG A 259 8.16 -21.85 21.97
CA ARG A 259 6.94 -22.41 22.60
C ARG A 259 5.80 -21.42 22.63
N LEU A 260 6.08 -20.18 23.04
CA LEU A 260 5.07 -19.14 23.21
C LEU A 260 4.71 -18.44 21.90
N THR A 261 5.60 -18.45 20.91
CA THR A 261 5.45 -17.66 19.68
C THR A 261 4.93 -18.48 18.50
N LYS A 262 5.32 -19.76 18.37
CA LYS A 262 4.93 -20.63 17.25
C LYS A 262 3.98 -21.76 17.66
N PHE A 263 4.00 -22.17 18.93
CA PHE A 263 3.29 -23.35 19.40
C PHE A 263 2.20 -23.07 20.43
N SER A 264 1.94 -21.78 20.74
CA SER A 264 0.85 -21.38 21.63
C SER A 264 -0.21 -20.62 20.89
N THR A 265 -1.46 -21.03 21.08
CA THR A 265 -2.64 -20.24 20.72
C THR A 265 -3.12 -19.53 21.98
N PRO A 266 -3.17 -18.19 22.00
CA PRO A 266 -3.67 -17.45 23.16
C PRO A 266 -5.16 -17.75 23.39
N LYS A 267 -5.63 -17.52 24.63
CA LYS A 267 -7.06 -17.61 24.96
C LYS A 267 -7.84 -16.64 24.06
N GLN A 268 -8.98 -17.09 23.53
CA GLN A 268 -9.83 -16.26 22.66
C GLN A 268 -11.25 -16.17 23.21
N ALA A 269 -11.90 -15.03 23.01
CA ALA A 269 -13.33 -14.87 23.26
C ALA A 269 -14.01 -14.27 22.03
N LYS A 270 -15.15 -14.84 21.62
CA LYS A 270 -16.04 -14.24 20.62
C LYS A 270 -17.05 -13.36 21.34
N VAL A 271 -17.17 -12.09 20.96
CA VAL A 271 -17.85 -11.13 21.82
C VAL A 271 -18.69 -10.12 21.05
N ARG A 272 -19.69 -9.57 21.76
CA ARG A 272 -20.41 -8.36 21.36
C ARG A 272 -20.19 -7.23 22.34
N TYR A 273 -20.11 -6.00 21.86
CA TYR A 273 -19.91 -4.80 22.66
C TYR A 273 -21.10 -3.84 22.60
N ILE A 274 -21.32 -3.15 23.72
CA ILE A 274 -22.04 -1.88 23.78
C ILE A 274 -21.13 -0.87 24.47
N LEU A 275 -20.72 0.15 23.72
CA LEU A 275 -20.10 1.35 24.27
C LEU A 275 -21.18 2.40 24.54
N VAL A 276 -21.22 2.90 25.79
CA VAL A 276 -21.80 4.21 26.11
C VAL A 276 -20.64 5.19 26.17
N ARG A 277 -20.49 6.00 25.13
CA ARG A 277 -19.34 6.89 24.97
C ARG A 277 -19.37 7.95 26.05
N LEU A 278 -18.23 8.10 26.72
CA LEU A 278 -17.96 9.26 27.54
C LEU A 278 -17.04 10.15 26.73
N GLU A 279 -17.54 11.33 26.36
CA GLU A 279 -16.71 12.32 25.71
C GLU A 279 -15.53 12.64 26.61
N GLN A 280 -14.39 12.75 25.95
CA GLN A 280 -13.15 13.11 26.59
C GLN A 280 -13.40 14.43 27.36
N GLY A 281 -13.22 14.41 28.69
CA GLY A 281 -13.35 15.61 29.55
C GLY A 281 -14.70 15.81 30.19
N ALA A 282 -15.57 14.80 30.06
CA ALA A 282 -16.85 14.77 30.74
C ALA A 282 -16.73 15.12 32.23
N ASP A 283 -17.58 16.04 32.67
CA ASP A 283 -17.71 16.39 34.07
C ASP A 283 -18.34 15.25 34.88
N ALA A 284 -18.36 15.40 36.21
CA ALA A 284 -18.90 14.37 37.10
C ALA A 284 -20.37 14.03 36.79
N LYS A 285 -21.16 15.01 36.33
CA LYS A 285 -22.57 14.81 35.99
C LYS A 285 -22.72 14.04 34.68
N GLN A 286 -21.90 14.33 33.68
CA GLN A 286 -21.87 13.58 32.43
C GLN A 286 -21.42 12.14 32.63
N LYS A 287 -20.43 11.91 33.49
CA LYS A 287 -20.01 10.56 33.89
C LYS A 287 -21.13 9.82 34.61
N GLU A 288 -21.81 10.47 35.57
CA GLU A 288 -22.95 9.88 36.28
C GLU A 288 -24.10 9.52 35.33
N LEU A 289 -24.40 10.37 34.35
CA LEU A 289 -25.42 10.09 33.33
C LEU A 289 -25.03 8.93 32.41
N ALA A 290 -23.77 8.88 31.95
CA ALA A 290 -23.27 7.78 31.13
C ALA A 290 -23.27 6.46 31.91
N GLN A 291 -22.90 6.50 33.18
CA GLN A 291 -22.96 5.34 34.08
C GLN A 291 -24.41 4.89 34.30
N ALA A 292 -25.34 5.80 34.54
CA ALA A 292 -26.76 5.49 34.69
C ALA A 292 -27.34 4.87 33.41
N ARG A 293 -26.96 5.39 32.24
CA ARG A 293 -27.34 4.82 30.93
C ARG A 293 -26.76 3.42 30.74
N ALA A 294 -25.47 3.22 31.02
CA ALA A 294 -24.84 1.92 30.92
C ALA A 294 -25.45 0.90 31.89
N ASN A 295 -25.73 1.32 33.13
CA ASN A 295 -26.44 0.50 34.11
C ASN A 295 -27.83 0.11 33.61
N HIS A 296 -28.59 1.05 33.03
CA HIS A 296 -29.90 0.75 32.44
C HIS A 296 -29.81 -0.28 31.32
N ILE A 297 -28.89 -0.08 30.37
CA ILE A 297 -28.66 -1.03 29.25
C ILE A 297 -28.25 -2.41 29.79
N PHE A 298 -27.37 -2.46 30.79
CA PHE A 298 -26.98 -3.71 31.43
C PHE A 298 -28.17 -4.43 32.07
N GLN A 299 -29.05 -3.72 32.79
CA GLN A 299 -30.25 -4.32 33.37
C GLN A 299 -31.22 -4.84 32.31
N GLU A 300 -31.40 -4.11 31.21
CA GLU A 300 -32.21 -4.57 30.07
C GLU A 300 -31.63 -5.84 29.42
N ALA A 301 -30.32 -5.86 29.22
CA ALA A 301 -29.61 -6.98 28.63
C ALA A 301 -29.65 -8.22 29.54
N ARG A 302 -29.43 -8.04 30.85
CA ARG A 302 -29.53 -9.09 31.86
C ARG A 302 -30.97 -9.59 32.03
N GLY A 303 -31.96 -8.72 31.83
CA GLY A 303 -33.39 -9.06 31.81
C GLY A 303 -33.84 -9.86 30.58
N GLY A 304 -32.92 -10.23 29.69
CA GLY A 304 -33.19 -11.11 28.55
C GLY A 304 -33.54 -10.40 27.24
N LYS A 305 -33.46 -9.06 27.17
CA LYS A 305 -33.59 -8.37 25.87
C LYS A 305 -32.43 -8.76 24.95
N ASN A 306 -32.71 -8.77 23.63
CA ASN A 306 -31.70 -9.15 22.65
C ASN A 306 -30.52 -8.15 22.63
N PHE A 307 -29.32 -8.63 23.01
CA PHE A 307 -28.12 -7.80 23.12
C PHE A 307 -27.74 -7.11 21.81
N ALA A 308 -27.92 -7.78 20.66
CA ALA A 308 -27.58 -7.20 19.36
C ALA A 308 -28.52 -6.05 18.98
N GLU A 309 -29.80 -6.14 19.33
CA GLU A 309 -30.76 -5.05 19.13
C GLU A 309 -30.53 -3.89 20.10
N LEU A 310 -30.14 -4.19 21.36
CA LEU A 310 -29.67 -3.17 22.29
C LEU A 310 -28.41 -2.47 21.74
N ALA A 311 -27.45 -3.21 21.19
CA ALA A 311 -26.24 -2.63 20.62
C ALA A 311 -26.52 -1.73 19.41
N LYS A 312 -27.41 -2.15 18.49
CA LYS A 312 -27.83 -1.29 17.36
C LYS A 312 -28.46 0.01 17.79
N ARG A 313 -29.27 -0.02 18.85
CA ARG A 313 -30.06 1.12 19.30
C ARG A 313 -29.29 2.05 20.23
N GLU A 314 -28.50 1.47 21.13
CA GLU A 314 -27.94 2.18 22.27
C GLU A 314 -26.42 2.35 22.21
N SER A 315 -25.71 1.57 21.39
CA SER A 315 -24.25 1.64 21.38
C SER A 315 -23.73 2.78 20.51
N ASP A 316 -22.74 3.48 21.04
CA ASP A 316 -21.97 4.50 20.34
C ASP A 316 -20.74 3.89 19.61
N ASP A 317 -20.52 2.57 19.69
CA ASP A 317 -19.43 1.86 19.03
C ASP A 317 -19.73 1.66 17.52
N PRO A 318 -18.73 1.71 16.61
CA PRO A 318 -18.96 1.43 15.19
C PRO A 318 -19.59 0.05 14.90
N SER A 319 -19.33 -0.96 15.75
CA SER A 319 -19.94 -2.29 15.64
C SER A 319 -21.44 -2.31 15.93
N SER A 320 -22.03 -1.21 16.44
CA SER A 320 -23.49 -1.04 16.62
C SER A 320 -24.29 -1.42 15.38
N THR A 321 -23.82 -1.03 14.19
CA THR A 321 -24.46 -1.37 12.90
C THR A 321 -24.56 -2.88 12.64
N GLN A 322 -23.69 -3.68 13.26
CA GLN A 322 -23.67 -5.15 13.21
C GLN A 322 -24.16 -5.79 14.52
N GLY A 323 -24.91 -5.02 15.33
CA GLY A 323 -25.40 -5.48 16.63
C GLY A 323 -24.29 -5.73 17.64
N GLY A 324 -23.22 -4.94 17.59
CA GLY A 324 -22.10 -5.00 18.52
C GLY A 324 -21.09 -6.12 18.21
N ASP A 325 -21.22 -6.86 17.10
CA ASP A 325 -20.31 -7.97 16.80
C ASP A 325 -18.90 -7.46 16.47
N VAL A 326 -17.90 -7.96 17.19
CA VAL A 326 -16.49 -7.65 16.92
C VAL A 326 -15.65 -8.89 16.58
N GLY A 327 -16.29 -10.07 16.52
CA GLY A 327 -15.65 -11.34 16.24
C GLY A 327 -14.84 -11.91 17.41
N TRP A 328 -13.80 -12.68 17.07
CA TRP A 328 -12.88 -13.31 18.01
C TRP A 328 -11.76 -12.34 18.40
N LEU A 329 -11.49 -12.23 19.69
CA LEU A 329 -10.39 -11.44 20.25
C LEU A 329 -9.44 -12.36 21.02
N ASN A 330 -8.13 -12.15 20.83
CA ASN A 330 -7.10 -12.85 21.59
C ASN A 330 -6.82 -12.13 22.91
N GLN A 331 -6.44 -12.89 23.94
CA GLN A 331 -5.87 -12.34 25.15
C GLN A 331 -4.54 -11.63 24.82
N GLY A 332 -4.41 -10.39 25.27
CA GLY A 332 -3.34 -9.44 24.91
C GLY A 332 -3.74 -8.38 23.87
N GLU A 333 -4.96 -8.44 23.31
CA GLU A 333 -5.44 -7.47 22.30
C GLU A 333 -6.31 -6.34 22.88
N LEU A 334 -6.69 -6.40 24.17
CA LEU A 334 -7.59 -5.43 24.79
C LEU A 334 -6.92 -4.61 25.89
N PRO A 335 -7.36 -3.36 26.14
CA PRO A 335 -6.93 -2.61 27.31
C PRO A 335 -7.25 -3.35 28.61
N ASP A 336 -6.32 -3.28 29.57
CA ASP A 336 -6.36 -3.94 30.89
C ASP A 336 -7.75 -4.08 31.56
N PRO A 337 -8.56 -3.01 31.74
CA PRO A 337 -9.84 -3.14 32.44
C PRO A 337 -10.88 -3.95 31.67
N LEU A 338 -10.87 -3.87 30.33
CA LEU A 338 -11.74 -4.65 29.47
C LEU A 338 -11.30 -6.10 29.40
N GLU A 339 -10.00 -6.34 29.25
CA GLU A 339 -9.45 -7.68 29.12
C GLU A 339 -9.70 -8.52 30.39
N LYS A 340 -9.39 -7.93 31.56
CA LYS A 340 -9.56 -8.60 32.85
C LYS A 340 -11.01 -9.02 33.09
N GLN A 341 -11.97 -8.15 32.76
CA GLN A 341 -13.37 -8.52 32.89
C GLN A 341 -13.76 -9.54 31.83
N LEU A 342 -13.40 -9.33 30.56
CA LEU A 342 -13.85 -10.15 29.44
C LEU A 342 -13.50 -11.63 29.64
N PHE A 343 -12.24 -11.93 29.98
CA PHE A 343 -11.77 -13.31 30.11
C PHE A 343 -12.15 -13.99 31.43
N THR A 344 -12.90 -13.31 32.30
CA THR A 344 -13.56 -13.93 33.48
C THR A 344 -14.99 -14.37 33.22
N LEU A 345 -15.60 -13.90 32.13
CA LEU A 345 -16.99 -14.18 31.78
C LEU A 345 -17.13 -15.55 31.11
N SER A 346 -18.21 -16.24 31.46
CA SER A 346 -18.59 -17.50 30.83
C SER A 346 -19.36 -17.26 29.52
N LYS A 347 -19.44 -18.29 28.68
CA LYS A 347 -20.26 -18.25 27.47
C LYS A 347 -21.72 -17.85 27.79
N GLY A 348 -22.20 -16.83 27.10
CA GLY A 348 -23.54 -16.25 27.25
C GLY A 348 -23.63 -15.15 28.30
N GLU A 349 -22.60 -14.95 29.13
CA GLU A 349 -22.59 -13.97 30.20
C GLU A 349 -22.37 -12.55 29.67
N ILE A 350 -22.90 -11.58 30.42
CA ILE A 350 -22.83 -10.15 30.12
C ILE A 350 -22.11 -9.48 31.28
N SER A 351 -21.10 -8.66 30.99
CA SER A 351 -20.37 -7.91 32.03
C SER A 351 -21.24 -6.83 32.65
N GLU A 352 -20.92 -6.46 33.89
CA GLU A 352 -21.29 -5.14 34.38
C GLU A 352 -20.64 -4.04 33.52
N PRO A 353 -21.13 -2.80 33.56
CA PRO A 353 -20.49 -1.68 32.86
C PRO A 353 -19.04 -1.48 33.31
N ILE A 354 -18.09 -1.70 32.40
CA ILE A 354 -16.66 -1.55 32.61
C ILE A 354 -16.27 -0.12 32.25
N GLU A 355 -15.77 0.63 33.23
CA GLU A 355 -15.27 1.98 32.98
C GLU A 355 -13.91 1.94 32.27
N THR A 356 -13.82 2.68 31.18
CA THR A 356 -12.57 2.94 30.45
C THR A 356 -12.46 4.44 30.12
N PRO A 357 -11.30 4.92 29.64
CA PRO A 357 -11.17 6.30 29.20
C PRO A 357 -12.15 6.74 28.10
N THR A 358 -12.69 5.81 27.31
CA THR A 358 -13.65 6.10 26.21
C THR A 358 -15.11 6.02 26.63
N GLY A 359 -15.38 5.63 27.90
CA GLY A 359 -16.71 5.48 28.45
C GLY A 359 -16.96 4.12 29.08
N PHE A 360 -18.23 3.74 29.18
CA PHE A 360 -18.65 2.50 29.82
C PHE A 360 -18.93 1.44 28.77
N HIS A 361 -18.25 0.30 28.92
CA HIS A 361 -18.37 -0.84 28.01
C HIS A 361 -19.15 -1.96 28.67
N ILE A 362 -20.10 -2.52 27.95
CA ILE A 362 -20.82 -3.73 28.34
C ILE A 362 -20.47 -4.78 27.30
N VAL A 363 -19.93 -5.91 27.74
CA VAL A 363 -19.50 -6.98 26.83
C VAL A 363 -20.35 -8.21 27.06
N LYS A 364 -20.69 -8.90 25.97
CA LYS A 364 -21.31 -10.22 26.01
C LYS A 364 -20.39 -11.23 25.38
N VAL A 365 -20.07 -12.29 26.11
CA VAL A 365 -19.30 -13.42 25.55
C VAL A 365 -20.26 -14.35 24.82
N GLU A 366 -20.07 -14.51 23.52
CA GLU A 366 -20.82 -15.46 22.70
C GLU A 366 -20.18 -16.84 22.70
N ASP A 367 -18.85 -16.90 22.78
CA ASP A 367 -18.09 -18.16 22.85
C ASP A 367 -16.68 -17.93 23.41
N THR A 368 -16.04 -18.98 23.92
CA THR A 368 -14.65 -18.92 24.40
C THR A 368 -13.83 -20.07 23.84
N ARG A 369 -12.53 -19.83 23.69
CA ARG A 369 -11.50 -20.85 23.41
C ARG A 369 -10.40 -20.66 24.42
N GLU A 370 -10.10 -21.71 25.17
CA GLU A 370 -8.99 -21.66 26.12
C GLU A 370 -7.65 -21.57 25.39
N GLU A 371 -6.65 -21.03 26.09
CA GLU A 371 -5.28 -21.09 25.60
C GLU A 371 -4.90 -22.54 25.36
N LYS A 372 -4.23 -22.79 24.23
CA LYS A 372 -3.73 -24.11 23.90
C LYS A 372 -2.32 -23.99 23.41
N THR A 373 -1.39 -24.49 24.22
CA THR A 373 -0.03 -24.77 23.77
C THR A 373 0.02 -26.20 23.25
N GLN A 374 0.43 -26.37 22.00
CA GLN A 374 0.74 -27.68 21.46
C GLN A 374 1.83 -28.32 22.32
N THR A 375 1.63 -29.55 22.74
CA THR A 375 2.67 -30.30 23.46
C THR A 375 3.86 -30.55 22.55
N LEU A 376 5.04 -30.80 23.12
CA LEU A 376 6.24 -31.19 22.35
C LEU A 376 5.91 -32.34 21.39
N ARG A 377 5.15 -33.35 21.85
CA ARG A 377 4.75 -34.49 21.02
C ARG A 377 3.89 -34.09 19.81
N GLU A 378 2.96 -33.15 19.97
CA GLU A 378 2.13 -32.64 18.87
C GLU A 378 2.94 -31.79 17.89
N ALA A 379 3.88 -30.97 18.39
CA ALA A 379 4.71 -30.09 17.58
C ALA A 379 5.89 -30.83 16.89
N THR A 380 6.30 -31.98 17.43
CA THR A 380 7.48 -32.75 16.98
C THR A 380 7.50 -32.96 15.46
N PRO A 381 6.43 -33.46 14.78
CA PRO A 381 6.47 -33.69 13.34
C PRO A 381 6.72 -32.42 12.52
N ALA A 382 6.22 -31.27 12.98
CA ALA A 382 6.44 -29.98 12.33
C ALA A 382 7.87 -29.47 12.56
N ILE A 383 8.34 -29.53 13.81
CA ILE A 383 9.72 -29.14 14.20
C ILE A 383 10.74 -29.99 13.47
N THR A 384 10.56 -31.32 13.44
CA THR A 384 11.47 -32.22 12.73
C THR A 384 11.55 -31.87 11.25
N ARG A 385 10.42 -31.56 10.60
CA ARG A 385 10.41 -31.16 9.18
C ARG A 385 11.19 -29.87 8.95
N GLU A 386 10.96 -28.86 9.79
CA GLU A 386 11.65 -27.56 9.71
C GLU A 386 13.16 -27.72 9.90
N LEU A 387 13.58 -28.40 10.99
CA LEU A 387 14.99 -28.62 11.29
C LEU A 387 15.69 -29.49 10.23
N LYS A 388 15.00 -30.50 9.69
CA LYS A 388 15.53 -31.29 8.57
C LYS A 388 15.74 -30.44 7.33
N LEU A 389 14.82 -29.53 7.01
CA LEU A 389 14.96 -28.64 5.87
C LEU A 389 16.11 -27.65 6.07
N GLU A 390 16.23 -27.04 7.25
CA GLU A 390 17.30 -26.09 7.59
C GLU A 390 18.68 -26.74 7.51
N LYS A 391 18.87 -27.90 8.16
CA LYS A 391 20.11 -28.67 8.06
C LYS A 391 20.35 -29.23 6.67
N GLY A 392 19.31 -29.68 5.98
CA GLY A 392 19.39 -30.15 4.59
C GLY A 392 19.90 -29.05 3.66
N LYS A 393 19.42 -27.81 3.84
CA LYS A 393 19.92 -26.63 3.13
C LYS A 393 21.41 -26.38 3.44
N TYR A 394 21.81 -26.46 4.70
CA TYR A 394 23.22 -26.32 5.09
C TYR A 394 24.12 -27.38 4.43
N GLU A 395 23.73 -28.65 4.46
CA GLU A 395 24.51 -29.72 3.80
C GLU A 395 24.54 -29.55 2.28
N ALA A 396 23.41 -29.16 1.66
CA ALA A 396 23.37 -28.87 0.24
C ALA A 396 24.35 -27.76 -0.16
N ALA A 397 24.44 -26.68 0.63
CA ALA A 397 25.39 -25.59 0.41
C ALA A 397 26.84 -26.08 0.48
N LYS A 398 27.19 -26.82 1.53
CA LYS A 398 28.53 -27.37 1.74
C LYS A 398 28.97 -28.28 0.58
N ILE A 399 28.07 -29.14 0.10
CA ILE A 399 28.36 -30.02 -1.04
C ILE A 399 28.47 -29.22 -2.34
N ALA A 400 27.60 -28.23 -2.56
CA ALA A 400 27.70 -27.34 -3.71
C ALA A 400 29.04 -26.59 -3.71
N ASP A 401 29.47 -26.00 -2.59
CA ASP A 401 30.75 -25.29 -2.50
C ASP A 401 31.94 -26.21 -2.80
N ARG A 402 31.98 -27.40 -2.19
CA ARG A 402 33.01 -28.42 -2.47
C ARG A 402 33.06 -28.80 -3.95
N ASP A 403 31.91 -29.07 -4.55
CA ASP A 403 31.83 -29.45 -5.96
C ASP A 403 32.26 -28.30 -6.87
N ARG A 404 31.91 -27.07 -6.52
CA ARG A 404 32.36 -25.88 -7.23
C ARG A 404 33.88 -25.76 -7.20
N GLU A 405 34.51 -25.93 -6.03
CA GLU A 405 35.98 -25.89 -5.89
C GLU A 405 36.66 -26.95 -6.75
N LYS A 406 36.12 -28.17 -6.77
CA LYS A 406 36.61 -29.26 -7.62
C LYS A 406 36.40 -28.97 -9.11
N ALA A 407 35.27 -28.39 -9.48
CA ALA A 407 34.94 -28.02 -10.86
C ALA A 407 35.87 -26.91 -11.36
N VAL A 408 36.14 -25.91 -10.53
CA VAL A 408 37.14 -24.85 -10.79
C VAL A 408 38.54 -25.45 -10.97
N SER A 409 38.85 -26.52 -10.25
CA SER A 409 40.10 -27.28 -10.38
C SER A 409 40.14 -28.25 -11.57
N GLY A 410 39.11 -28.23 -12.44
CA GLY A 410 39.06 -28.99 -13.69
C GLY A 410 38.23 -30.28 -13.66
N SER A 411 37.51 -30.58 -12.57
CA SER A 411 36.60 -31.73 -12.53
C SER A 411 35.36 -31.51 -13.39
N ASP A 412 34.93 -32.54 -14.11
CA ASP A 412 33.72 -32.50 -14.93
C ASP A 412 32.43 -32.53 -14.07
N LEU A 413 31.38 -31.80 -14.48
CA LEU A 413 30.13 -31.71 -13.74
C LEU A 413 29.40 -33.06 -13.66
N ALA A 414 29.48 -33.92 -14.67
CA ALA A 414 28.84 -35.24 -14.63
C ALA A 414 29.51 -36.16 -13.59
N LYS A 415 30.83 -36.07 -13.44
CA LYS A 415 31.56 -36.80 -12.38
C LYS A 415 31.18 -36.30 -10.99
N LEU A 416 31.11 -34.98 -10.81
CA LEU A 416 30.69 -34.38 -9.52
C LEU A 416 29.24 -34.73 -9.19
N ALA A 417 28.36 -34.77 -10.18
CA ALA A 417 26.98 -35.21 -10.03
C ALA A 417 26.92 -36.64 -9.45
N GLN A 418 27.75 -37.56 -9.97
CA GLN A 418 27.86 -38.93 -9.45
C GLN A 418 28.40 -38.97 -8.01
N GLU A 419 29.46 -38.20 -7.71
CA GLU A 419 30.05 -38.14 -6.36
C GLU A 419 29.09 -37.57 -5.30
N SER A 420 28.24 -36.62 -5.68
CA SER A 420 27.28 -35.94 -4.80
C SER A 420 25.88 -36.55 -4.83
N GLY A 421 25.64 -37.55 -5.68
CA GLY A 421 24.33 -38.16 -5.87
C GLY A 421 23.28 -37.21 -6.45
N VAL A 422 23.69 -36.16 -7.16
CA VAL A 422 22.78 -35.22 -7.86
C VAL A 422 22.77 -35.49 -9.37
N THR A 423 21.91 -34.81 -10.11
CA THR A 423 21.83 -34.96 -11.57
C THR A 423 22.33 -33.70 -12.27
N VAL A 424 23.18 -33.87 -13.29
CA VAL A 424 23.48 -32.81 -14.26
C VAL A 424 22.33 -32.67 -15.25
N LYS A 425 21.93 -31.43 -15.54
CA LYS A 425 20.85 -31.09 -16.47
C LYS A 425 21.34 -30.05 -17.49
N THR A 426 20.70 -30.02 -18.66
CA THR A 426 20.94 -28.99 -19.67
C THR A 426 19.63 -28.31 -20.00
N THR A 427 19.67 -26.99 -20.10
CA THR A 427 18.53 -26.13 -20.47
C THR A 427 18.29 -26.13 -22.00
N GLY A 428 17.14 -25.61 -22.45
CA GLY A 428 17.01 -25.12 -23.82
C GLY A 428 17.86 -23.86 -24.05
N LEU A 429 17.96 -23.36 -25.28
CA LEU A 429 18.48 -22.01 -25.52
C LEU A 429 17.48 -21.00 -24.98
N PHE A 430 17.93 -20.07 -24.14
CA PHE A 430 17.09 -19.00 -23.60
C PHE A 430 17.78 -17.64 -23.63
N SER A 431 16.96 -16.59 -23.63
CA SER A 431 17.37 -15.19 -23.61
C SER A 431 16.98 -14.49 -22.31
N ASN A 432 17.46 -13.26 -22.14
CA ASN A 432 17.05 -12.41 -21.03
C ASN A 432 15.52 -12.23 -20.98
N GLY A 433 14.92 -12.42 -19.81
CA GLY A 433 13.47 -12.29 -19.58
C GLY A 433 12.66 -13.58 -19.78
N GLU A 434 13.25 -14.65 -20.32
CA GLU A 434 12.60 -15.95 -20.40
C GLU A 434 12.72 -16.70 -19.07
N VAL A 435 11.62 -17.33 -18.62
CA VAL A 435 11.58 -18.12 -17.39
C VAL A 435 11.52 -19.60 -17.74
N LEU A 436 12.52 -20.35 -17.29
CA LEU A 436 12.59 -21.80 -17.47
C LEU A 436 11.69 -22.50 -16.44
N PRO A 437 10.73 -23.36 -16.84
CA PRO A 437 9.82 -24.03 -15.93
C PRO A 437 10.51 -24.80 -14.79
N GLU A 438 11.66 -25.41 -15.09
CA GLU A 438 12.45 -26.22 -14.15
C GLU A 438 13.28 -25.41 -13.14
N ILE A 439 13.50 -24.12 -13.41
CA ILE A 439 14.25 -23.20 -12.53
C ILE A 439 13.29 -22.26 -11.79
N GLY A 440 12.24 -21.79 -12.46
CA GLY A 440 11.36 -20.74 -11.94
C GLY A 440 12.07 -19.39 -11.87
N SER A 441 11.62 -18.49 -11.01
CA SER A 441 12.08 -17.09 -10.96
C SER A 441 13.36 -16.88 -10.11
N VAL A 442 14.43 -17.62 -10.40
CA VAL A 442 15.73 -17.46 -9.71
C VAL A 442 16.60 -16.44 -10.45
N GLN A 443 16.50 -15.16 -10.09
CA GLN A 443 17.13 -14.05 -10.83
C GLN A 443 18.65 -14.23 -11.02
N ASP A 444 19.37 -14.66 -9.97
CA ASP A 444 20.80 -14.86 -10.05
C ASP A 444 21.20 -16.02 -10.98
N PHE A 445 20.33 -17.01 -11.18
CA PHE A 445 20.54 -18.07 -12.17
C PHE A 445 20.62 -17.47 -13.58
N TYR A 446 19.61 -16.68 -13.97
CA TYR A 446 19.55 -16.06 -15.30
C TYR A 446 20.67 -15.05 -15.52
N LYS A 447 20.96 -14.23 -14.51
CA LYS A 447 22.05 -13.24 -14.55
C LYS A 447 23.40 -13.91 -14.82
N ASN A 448 23.74 -14.95 -14.06
CA ASN A 448 24.99 -15.67 -14.24
C ASN A 448 25.03 -16.42 -15.57
N ALA A 449 23.94 -17.10 -15.95
CA ALA A 449 23.88 -17.83 -17.22
C ALA A 449 24.17 -16.93 -18.44
N LEU A 450 23.68 -15.69 -18.45
CA LEU A 450 23.87 -14.75 -19.55
C LEU A 450 25.22 -14.03 -19.51
N SER A 451 25.84 -13.89 -18.34
CA SER A 451 27.12 -13.17 -18.18
C SER A 451 28.36 -14.05 -18.38
N LEU A 452 28.26 -15.35 -18.10
CA LEU A 452 29.40 -16.27 -18.17
C LEU A 452 29.89 -16.46 -19.61
N ARG A 453 31.21 -16.58 -19.77
CA ARG A 453 31.84 -16.96 -21.02
C ARG A 453 31.93 -18.48 -21.15
N ALA A 454 32.25 -18.96 -22.35
CA ALA A 454 32.52 -20.38 -22.58
C ALA A 454 33.58 -20.87 -21.58
N THR A 455 33.34 -22.03 -20.98
CA THR A 455 34.19 -22.68 -19.95
C THR A 455 34.15 -22.08 -18.54
N GLU A 456 33.53 -20.92 -18.30
CA GLU A 456 33.38 -20.34 -16.97
C GLU A 456 32.27 -21.04 -16.14
N LEU A 457 32.48 -21.11 -14.83
CA LEU A 457 31.53 -21.64 -13.85
C LEU A 457 30.91 -20.51 -13.03
N SER A 458 29.63 -20.64 -12.69
CA SER A 458 28.97 -19.72 -11.79
C SER A 458 29.51 -19.82 -10.34
N PRO A 459 29.23 -18.81 -9.49
CA PRO A 459 29.16 -19.03 -8.04
C PRO A 459 28.07 -20.07 -7.71
N VAL A 460 28.01 -20.51 -6.44
CA VAL A 460 26.83 -21.22 -5.95
C VAL A 460 25.67 -20.24 -5.92
N ILE A 461 24.56 -20.59 -6.57
CA ILE A 461 23.38 -19.75 -6.71
C ILE A 461 22.29 -20.31 -5.81
N GLU A 462 21.77 -19.50 -4.90
CA GLU A 462 20.66 -19.88 -4.04
C GLU A 462 19.31 -19.71 -4.74
N GLY A 463 18.54 -20.79 -4.82
CA GLY A 463 17.13 -20.75 -5.20
C GLY A 463 16.22 -21.15 -4.05
N PRO A 464 14.90 -21.07 -4.24
CA PRO A 464 13.91 -21.36 -3.20
C PRO A 464 13.86 -22.84 -2.80
N LYS A 465 14.34 -23.75 -3.66
CA LYS A 465 14.25 -25.21 -3.46
C LYS A 465 15.58 -25.95 -3.60
N ALA A 466 16.62 -25.28 -4.11
CA ALA A 466 17.90 -25.89 -4.41
C ALA A 466 19.00 -24.83 -4.50
N TYR A 467 20.24 -25.27 -4.31
CA TYR A 467 21.40 -24.54 -4.82
C TYR A 467 21.71 -24.95 -6.26
N TYR A 468 22.31 -24.06 -7.05
CA TYR A 468 22.69 -24.33 -8.43
C TYR A 468 24.15 -23.94 -8.70
N ILE A 469 24.79 -24.73 -9.56
CA ILE A 469 26.07 -24.38 -10.19
C ILE A 469 25.89 -24.62 -11.68
N LEU A 470 26.24 -23.63 -12.50
CA LEU A 470 26.02 -23.70 -13.94
C LEU A 470 27.29 -23.36 -14.73
N LYS A 471 27.36 -23.92 -15.94
CA LYS A 471 28.42 -23.73 -16.93
C LYS A 471 27.79 -23.51 -18.30
N VAL A 472 28.29 -22.52 -19.04
CA VAL A 472 27.79 -22.24 -20.40
C VAL A 472 28.24 -23.33 -21.36
N ARG A 473 27.28 -23.94 -22.06
CA ARG A 473 27.50 -24.96 -23.09
C ARG A 473 27.45 -24.38 -24.49
N GLU A 474 26.47 -23.52 -24.76
CA GLU A 474 26.32 -22.83 -26.05
C GLU A 474 26.00 -21.35 -25.79
N ARG A 475 26.63 -20.46 -26.57
CA ARG A 475 26.36 -19.02 -26.54
C ARG A 475 26.19 -18.54 -27.97
N LYS A 476 25.00 -18.03 -28.30
CA LYS A 476 24.72 -17.37 -29.58
C LYS A 476 24.70 -15.88 -29.34
N GLU A 477 25.75 -15.20 -29.83
CA GLU A 477 25.87 -13.74 -29.75
C GLU A 477 24.68 -13.07 -30.44
N THR A 478 24.40 -11.83 -30.03
CA THR A 478 23.39 -11.03 -30.73
C THR A 478 23.84 -10.78 -32.16
N PHE A 479 22.96 -11.00 -33.12
CA PHE A 479 23.21 -10.67 -34.52
C PHE A 479 21.94 -10.14 -35.17
N ILE A 480 22.10 -9.38 -36.25
CA ILE A 480 20.97 -8.98 -37.10
C ILE A 480 20.82 -10.09 -38.15
N PRO A 481 19.69 -10.81 -38.17
CA PRO A 481 19.46 -11.83 -39.18
C PRO A 481 19.51 -11.24 -40.58
N PRO A 482 20.06 -11.95 -41.58
CA PRO A 482 20.08 -11.45 -42.96
C PRO A 482 18.65 -11.24 -43.47
N LEU A 483 18.48 -10.30 -44.40
CA LEU A 483 17.18 -9.93 -44.98
C LEU A 483 16.35 -11.15 -45.39
N GLU A 484 16.94 -12.12 -46.08
CA GLU A 484 16.25 -13.35 -46.52
C GLU A 484 15.60 -14.14 -45.37
N ALA A 485 16.23 -14.18 -44.19
CA ALA A 485 15.71 -14.90 -43.03
C ALA A 485 14.50 -14.21 -42.40
N VAL A 486 14.40 -12.87 -42.52
CA VAL A 486 13.32 -12.07 -41.93
C VAL A 486 12.34 -11.51 -42.97
N ARG A 487 12.59 -11.73 -44.27
CA ARG A 487 11.82 -11.17 -45.40
C ARG A 487 10.33 -11.41 -45.27
N GLY A 488 9.91 -12.66 -45.03
CA GLY A 488 8.49 -13.00 -44.89
C GLY A 488 7.81 -12.34 -43.68
N LYS A 489 8.54 -12.17 -42.56
CA LYS A 489 8.01 -11.47 -41.38
C LYS A 489 7.86 -9.97 -41.63
N ILE A 490 8.85 -9.37 -42.29
CA ILE A 490 8.83 -7.96 -42.69
C ILE A 490 7.68 -7.70 -43.67
N GLU A 491 7.56 -8.53 -44.72
CA GLU A 491 6.50 -8.41 -45.71
C GLU A 491 5.12 -8.48 -45.07
N LYS A 492 4.89 -9.46 -44.19
CA LYS A 492 3.65 -9.58 -43.44
C LYS A 492 3.37 -8.33 -42.60
N GLY A 493 4.33 -7.88 -41.80
CA GLY A 493 4.16 -6.71 -40.93
C GLY A 493 3.94 -5.41 -41.71
N LEU A 494 4.66 -5.20 -42.82
CA LEU A 494 4.43 -4.08 -43.73
C LEU A 494 3.04 -4.12 -44.36
N LYS A 495 2.59 -5.32 -44.76
CA LYS A 495 1.26 -5.51 -45.35
C LYS A 495 0.17 -5.17 -44.35
N GLU A 496 0.29 -5.64 -43.11
CA GLU A 496 -0.62 -5.32 -42.01
C GLU A 496 -0.61 -3.81 -41.70
N SER A 497 0.56 -3.18 -41.63
CA SER A 497 0.71 -1.74 -41.38
C SER A 497 0.07 -0.89 -42.48
N LYS A 498 0.36 -1.16 -43.76
CA LYS A 498 -0.23 -0.43 -44.89
C LYS A 498 -1.74 -0.68 -45.01
N ALA A 499 -2.22 -1.88 -44.67
CA ALA A 499 -3.65 -2.18 -44.66
C ALA A 499 -4.39 -1.41 -43.56
N TYR A 500 -3.75 -1.28 -42.38
CA TYR A 500 -4.26 -0.42 -41.31
C TYR A 500 -4.29 1.06 -41.72
N GLU A 501 -3.23 1.58 -42.35
CA GLU A 501 -3.20 2.94 -42.89
C GLU A 501 -4.36 3.19 -43.88
N LYS A 502 -4.62 2.22 -44.77
CA LYS A 502 -5.78 2.28 -45.69
C LYS A 502 -7.11 2.29 -44.95
N ALA A 503 -7.29 1.44 -43.94
CA ALA A 503 -8.51 1.41 -43.12
C ALA A 503 -8.74 2.76 -42.43
N VAL A 504 -7.68 3.37 -41.89
CA VAL A 504 -7.74 4.71 -41.27
C VAL A 504 -8.08 5.78 -42.31
N GLN A 505 -7.46 5.76 -43.49
CA GLN A 505 -7.78 6.71 -44.56
C GLN A 505 -9.26 6.61 -44.95
N LYS A 506 -9.74 5.39 -45.25
CA LYS A 506 -11.13 5.15 -45.61
C LYS A 506 -12.08 5.57 -44.49
N ALA A 507 -11.76 5.27 -43.23
CA ALA A 507 -12.57 5.68 -42.09
C ALA A 507 -12.69 7.21 -41.96
N ASN A 508 -11.60 7.96 -42.21
CA ASN A 508 -11.64 9.42 -42.20
C ASN A 508 -12.48 9.99 -43.36
N GLU A 509 -12.37 9.41 -44.56
CA GLU A 509 -13.23 9.78 -45.69
C GLU A 509 -14.72 9.55 -45.36
N LEU A 510 -15.05 8.42 -44.74
CA LEU A 510 -16.42 8.12 -44.29
C LEU A 510 -16.88 9.02 -43.16
N LEU A 511 -15.98 9.46 -42.27
CA LEU A 511 -16.30 10.39 -41.21
C LEU A 511 -16.66 11.77 -41.77
N ASP A 512 -15.92 12.24 -42.79
CA ASP A 512 -16.21 13.50 -43.46
C ASP A 512 -17.55 13.46 -44.20
N GLN A 513 -17.91 12.31 -44.78
CA GLN A 513 -19.25 12.09 -45.34
C GLN A 513 -20.32 12.07 -44.24
N LEU A 514 -20.07 11.35 -43.15
CA LEU A 514 -20.98 11.25 -42.01
C LEU A 514 -21.29 12.63 -41.42
N LYS A 515 -20.27 13.50 -41.26
CA LYS A 515 -20.42 14.89 -40.79
C LYS A 515 -21.36 15.73 -41.66
N LYS A 516 -21.48 15.43 -42.96
CA LYS A 516 -22.40 16.11 -43.89
C LYS A 516 -23.79 15.48 -43.89
N GLU A 517 -23.87 14.16 -43.86
CA GLU A 517 -25.14 13.42 -44.00
C GLU A 517 -25.90 13.21 -42.69
N ASN A 518 -25.19 13.23 -41.55
CA ASN A 518 -25.70 12.92 -40.22
C ASN A 518 -26.52 11.61 -40.15
N ASN A 519 -26.11 10.59 -40.92
CA ASN A 519 -26.81 9.31 -41.00
C ASN A 519 -25.83 8.14 -41.21
N LEU A 520 -25.36 7.55 -40.11
CA LEU A 520 -24.41 6.44 -40.17
C LEU A 520 -25.00 5.20 -40.84
N ALA A 521 -26.30 4.95 -40.71
CA ALA A 521 -26.97 3.83 -41.37
C ALA A 521 -26.93 3.94 -42.90
N LYS A 522 -27.00 5.16 -43.45
CA LYS A 522 -26.85 5.40 -44.89
C LYS A 522 -25.42 5.18 -45.36
N ILE A 523 -24.45 5.73 -44.63
CA ILE A 523 -23.00 5.53 -44.91
C ILE A 523 -22.65 4.03 -44.88
N ALA A 524 -23.16 3.30 -43.89
CA ALA A 524 -22.92 1.88 -43.73
C ALA A 524 -23.42 1.07 -44.95
N ARG A 525 -24.68 1.30 -45.38
CA ARG A 525 -25.26 0.61 -46.54
C ARG A 525 -24.54 0.95 -47.85
N ALA A 526 -24.10 2.20 -48.03
CA ALA A 526 -23.42 2.63 -49.25
C ALA A 526 -22.00 2.06 -49.41
N ASN A 527 -21.43 1.49 -48.34
CA ASN A 527 -20.07 0.95 -48.31
C ASN A 527 -20.04 -0.51 -47.82
N ASP A 528 -21.18 -1.21 -47.84
CA ASP A 528 -21.32 -2.61 -47.39
C ASP A 528 -20.79 -2.88 -45.97
N LEU A 529 -20.90 -1.89 -45.08
CA LEU A 529 -20.46 -2.00 -43.68
C LEU A 529 -21.60 -2.45 -42.77
N ARG A 530 -21.25 -3.25 -41.76
CA ARG A 530 -22.18 -3.67 -40.71
C ARG A 530 -22.40 -2.54 -39.70
N LEU A 531 -23.65 -2.07 -39.60
CA LEU A 531 -24.08 -1.17 -38.55
C LEU A 531 -24.33 -1.95 -37.25
N GLU A 532 -23.70 -1.53 -36.18
CA GLU A 532 -23.85 -2.10 -34.84
C GLU A 532 -24.19 -1.02 -33.82
N GLU A 533 -24.57 -1.46 -32.62
CA GLU A 533 -24.91 -0.59 -31.50
C GLU A 533 -24.23 -1.05 -30.23
N THR A 534 -23.74 -0.11 -29.44
CA THR A 534 -23.13 -0.40 -28.14
C THR A 534 -24.15 -0.99 -27.17
N GLY A 535 -25.43 -0.58 -27.25
CA GLY A 535 -26.36 -0.69 -26.13
C GLY A 535 -26.12 0.42 -25.11
N TRP A 536 -26.83 0.38 -23.99
CA TRP A 536 -26.78 1.42 -22.96
C TRP A 536 -25.52 1.34 -22.12
N PHE A 537 -24.76 2.44 -22.03
CA PHE A 537 -23.60 2.55 -21.16
C PHE A 537 -23.45 3.95 -20.54
N PRO A 538 -22.89 4.08 -19.33
CA PRO A 538 -22.61 5.38 -18.70
C PRO A 538 -21.58 6.19 -19.50
N ARG A 539 -21.74 7.51 -19.59
CA ARG A 539 -20.83 8.37 -20.39
C ARG A 539 -19.36 8.27 -19.99
N ASN A 540 -19.08 8.02 -18.71
CA ASN A 540 -17.75 7.93 -18.14
C ASN A 540 -17.14 6.51 -18.18
N THR A 541 -17.65 5.60 -19.00
CA THR A 541 -17.05 4.26 -19.14
C THR A 541 -15.67 4.32 -19.81
N GLU A 542 -14.71 3.59 -19.28
CA GLU A 542 -13.38 3.41 -19.90
C GLU A 542 -13.42 2.36 -21.01
N GLN A 543 -14.31 1.38 -20.90
CA GLN A 543 -14.51 0.31 -21.89
C GLN A 543 -15.89 0.41 -22.50
N LEU A 544 -15.96 0.53 -23.82
CA LEU A 544 -17.22 0.62 -24.55
C LEU A 544 -17.78 -0.78 -24.82
N PRO A 545 -19.08 -1.05 -24.56
CA PRO A 545 -19.68 -2.34 -24.88
C PRO A 545 -19.54 -2.70 -26.35
N LYS A 546 -19.19 -3.97 -26.62
CA LYS A 546 -18.95 -4.54 -27.98
C LYS A 546 -17.79 -3.91 -28.77
N VAL A 547 -17.03 -3.02 -28.15
CA VAL A 547 -15.84 -2.40 -28.71
C VAL A 547 -14.68 -2.79 -27.80
N GLY A 548 -14.65 -2.23 -26.59
CA GLY A 548 -13.59 -2.39 -25.61
C GLY A 548 -12.90 -1.06 -25.34
N GLU A 549 -11.61 -1.11 -25.02
CA GLU A 549 -10.80 0.07 -24.76
C GLU A 549 -10.34 0.71 -26.08
N LEU A 550 -10.65 2.00 -26.26
CA LEU A 550 -10.28 2.77 -27.44
C LEU A 550 -8.99 3.56 -27.19
N GLN A 551 -8.09 3.59 -28.17
CA GLN A 551 -6.89 4.42 -28.11
C GLN A 551 -7.26 5.91 -28.17
N GLY A 552 -6.71 6.69 -27.24
CA GLY A 552 -6.92 8.14 -27.18
C GLY A 552 -8.35 8.56 -26.85
N LEU A 553 -9.08 7.71 -26.09
CA LEU A 553 -10.36 8.05 -25.48
C LEU A 553 -10.14 9.14 -24.40
N PRO A 554 -10.83 10.28 -24.46
CA PRO A 554 -10.75 11.28 -23.40
C PRO A 554 -11.28 10.74 -22.06
N ALA A 555 -10.81 11.30 -20.94
CA ALA A 555 -11.28 10.93 -19.59
C ALA A 555 -12.79 11.16 -19.35
N GLY A 556 -13.46 11.92 -20.22
CA GLY A 556 -14.91 12.11 -20.25
C GLY A 556 -15.66 11.24 -21.26
N GLY A 557 -15.01 10.23 -21.83
CA GLY A 557 -15.58 9.38 -22.88
C GLY A 557 -15.70 10.08 -24.24
N LEU A 558 -16.54 9.53 -25.10
CA LEU A 558 -16.82 10.10 -26.43
C LEU A 558 -17.70 11.35 -26.30
N ALA A 559 -17.28 12.46 -26.89
CA ALA A 559 -18.00 13.73 -26.92
C ALA A 559 -19.20 13.71 -27.91
N ILE A 560 -20.09 12.73 -27.75
CA ILE A 560 -21.24 12.47 -28.63
C ILE A 560 -22.55 12.63 -27.84
N SER A 561 -23.49 13.40 -28.39
CA SER A 561 -24.82 13.65 -27.80
C SER A 561 -25.86 13.94 -28.89
N ALA A 562 -27.13 14.14 -28.51
CA ALA A 562 -28.16 14.58 -29.45
C ALA A 562 -27.81 15.90 -30.17
N GLN A 563 -27.07 16.82 -29.51
CA GLN A 563 -26.64 18.09 -30.10
C GLN A 563 -25.33 17.98 -30.88
N ARG A 564 -24.50 16.97 -30.56
CA ARG A 564 -23.27 16.64 -31.29
C ARG A 564 -23.31 15.16 -31.67
N PRO A 565 -24.11 14.78 -32.67
CA PRO A 565 -24.44 13.38 -32.94
C PRO A 565 -23.32 12.56 -33.57
N ILE A 566 -22.17 13.16 -33.88
CA ILE A 566 -21.09 12.50 -34.62
C ILE A 566 -19.78 12.71 -33.87
N ALA A 567 -18.96 11.68 -33.83
CA ALA A 567 -17.59 11.76 -33.32
C ALA A 567 -16.76 12.83 -34.03
N GLU A 568 -15.88 13.53 -33.31
CA GLU A 568 -15.01 14.55 -33.91
C GLU A 568 -13.92 13.94 -34.79
N LYS A 569 -13.45 12.74 -34.43
CA LYS A 569 -12.40 11.95 -35.10
C LYS A 569 -12.77 10.47 -35.15
N VAL A 570 -12.04 9.69 -35.94
CA VAL A 570 -12.07 8.23 -35.87
C VAL A 570 -11.37 7.74 -34.60
N TYR A 571 -11.80 6.60 -34.07
CA TYR A 571 -11.18 5.96 -32.91
C TYR A 571 -10.68 4.57 -33.30
N THR A 572 -9.66 4.08 -32.60
CA THR A 572 -8.98 2.84 -32.98
C THR A 572 -8.86 1.91 -31.79
N GLN A 573 -8.88 0.62 -32.07
CA GLN A 573 -8.57 -0.45 -31.12
C GLN A 573 -7.87 -1.56 -31.90
N ASN A 574 -6.62 -1.85 -31.52
CA ASN A 574 -5.75 -2.77 -32.26
C ASN A 574 -5.68 -2.40 -33.76
N ASP A 575 -6.08 -3.32 -34.63
CA ASP A 575 -6.09 -3.22 -36.09
C ASP A 575 -7.44 -2.72 -36.66
N THR A 576 -8.36 -2.27 -35.81
CA THR A 576 -9.72 -1.90 -36.19
C THR A 576 -10.00 -0.43 -35.91
N VAL A 577 -10.62 0.22 -36.89
CA VAL A 577 -11.02 1.64 -36.84
C VAL A 577 -12.54 1.75 -36.73
N PHE A 578 -13.01 2.67 -35.90
CA PHE A 578 -14.42 2.84 -35.55
C PHE A 578 -14.91 4.24 -35.90
N LEU A 579 -16.11 4.31 -36.45
CA LEU A 579 -16.90 5.54 -36.54
C LEU A 579 -18.10 5.40 -35.62
N PHE A 580 -18.38 6.44 -34.85
CA PHE A 580 -19.50 6.48 -33.91
C PHE A 580 -20.48 7.59 -34.26
N ALA A 581 -21.76 7.30 -34.08
CA ALA A 581 -22.85 8.25 -34.13
C ALA A 581 -23.80 8.06 -32.94
N PHE A 582 -24.41 9.14 -32.49
CA PHE A 582 -25.43 9.13 -31.46
C PHE A 582 -26.64 8.35 -31.94
N LYS A 583 -27.14 7.42 -31.12
CA LYS A 583 -28.44 6.80 -31.33
C LYS A 583 -29.47 7.39 -30.39
N ASP A 584 -29.22 7.31 -29.08
CA ASP A 584 -30.18 7.71 -28.06
C ASP A 584 -29.51 7.93 -26.69
N SER A 585 -30.20 8.60 -25.76
CA SER A 585 -29.77 8.79 -24.38
C SER A 585 -30.88 8.53 -23.36
N GLN A 586 -30.50 7.96 -22.22
CA GLN A 586 -31.31 7.82 -21.02
C GLN A 586 -30.80 8.81 -19.98
N ASN A 587 -31.62 9.80 -19.68
CA ASN A 587 -31.29 10.82 -18.69
C ASN A 587 -31.18 10.23 -17.28
N ALA A 588 -30.37 10.89 -16.45
CA ALA A 588 -30.26 10.60 -15.03
C ALA A 588 -31.62 10.69 -14.31
N ASN A 589 -31.83 9.84 -13.30
CA ASN A 589 -33.00 9.91 -12.44
C ASN A 589 -32.87 11.09 -11.45
N MET A 590 -33.49 12.22 -11.80
CA MET A 590 -33.42 13.42 -10.97
C MET A 590 -34.21 13.34 -9.66
N GLU A 591 -35.18 12.43 -9.54
CA GLU A 591 -35.85 12.18 -8.26
C GLU A 591 -34.88 11.52 -7.26
N GLN A 592 -34.04 10.63 -7.74
CA GLN A 592 -32.99 10.01 -6.93
C GLN A 592 -31.91 11.03 -6.54
N PHE A 593 -31.54 11.94 -7.44
CA PHE A 593 -30.65 13.05 -7.12
C PHE A 593 -31.14 13.85 -5.90
N GLU A 594 -32.42 14.22 -5.85
CA GLU A 594 -32.95 15.01 -4.72
C GLU A 594 -32.89 14.24 -3.40
N LYS A 595 -33.04 12.90 -3.43
CA LYS A 595 -32.89 12.03 -2.24
C LYS A 595 -31.43 11.98 -1.76
N ASP A 596 -30.47 11.92 -2.68
CA ASP A 596 -29.05 11.73 -2.37
C ASP A 596 -28.25 13.04 -2.26
N LYS A 597 -28.86 14.17 -2.64
CA LYS A 597 -28.24 15.50 -2.79
C LYS A 597 -27.29 15.86 -1.66
N LYS A 598 -27.71 15.72 -0.40
CA LYS A 598 -26.89 16.08 0.77
C LYS A 598 -25.60 15.25 0.82
N SER A 599 -25.69 13.95 0.59
CA SER A 599 -24.55 13.04 0.59
C SER A 599 -23.61 13.35 -0.59
N LEU A 600 -24.17 13.55 -1.79
CA LEU A 600 -23.41 13.91 -2.99
C LEU A 600 -22.65 15.23 -2.82
N MET A 601 -23.27 16.24 -2.18
CA MET A 601 -22.59 17.51 -1.87
C MET A 601 -21.45 17.33 -0.87
N GLN A 602 -21.63 16.53 0.18
CA GLN A 602 -20.58 16.24 1.15
C GLN A 602 -19.41 15.49 0.50
N GLN A 603 -19.70 14.50 -0.34
CA GLN A 603 -18.69 13.77 -1.09
C GLN A 603 -17.93 14.69 -2.06
N ALA A 604 -18.64 15.49 -2.86
CA ALA A 604 -18.01 16.43 -3.79
C ALA A 604 -17.11 17.45 -3.07
N LEU A 605 -17.53 17.93 -1.90
CA LEU A 605 -16.73 18.82 -1.07
C LEU A 605 -15.46 18.13 -0.56
N ALA A 606 -15.58 16.90 -0.05
CA ALA A 606 -14.44 16.12 0.44
C ALA A 606 -13.42 15.86 -0.68
N GLU A 607 -13.89 15.42 -1.85
CA GLU A 607 -13.04 15.22 -3.04
C GLU A 607 -12.35 16.52 -3.49
N ARG A 608 -13.07 17.65 -3.51
CA ARG A 608 -12.50 18.95 -3.90
C ARG A 608 -11.42 19.39 -2.91
N ARG A 609 -11.66 19.24 -1.60
CA ARG A 609 -10.67 19.52 -0.55
C ARG A 609 -9.43 18.63 -0.66
N GLN A 610 -9.63 17.34 -0.92
CA GLN A 610 -8.53 16.40 -1.11
C GLN A 610 -7.67 16.77 -2.32
N ARG A 611 -8.28 17.09 -3.48
CA ARG A 611 -7.52 17.53 -4.67
C ARG A 611 -6.70 18.79 -4.42
N ILE A 612 -7.27 19.77 -3.71
CA ILE A 612 -6.57 21.01 -3.36
C ILE A 612 -5.39 20.72 -2.43
N LEU A 613 -5.59 19.85 -1.42
CA LEU A 613 -4.55 19.45 -0.50
C LEU A 613 -3.39 18.72 -1.21
N LEU A 614 -3.70 17.76 -2.09
CA LEU A 614 -2.70 17.02 -2.86
C LEU A 614 -1.89 17.99 -3.74
N LYS A 615 -2.57 18.83 -4.52
CA LYS A 615 -1.89 19.83 -5.36
C LYS A 615 -1.01 20.77 -4.54
N PHE A 616 -1.48 21.21 -3.38
CA PHE A 616 -0.69 22.06 -2.50
C PHE A 616 0.58 21.37 -2.00
N LYS A 617 0.48 20.09 -1.58
CA LYS A 617 1.64 19.28 -1.18
C LYS A 617 2.61 19.06 -2.33
N ASP A 618 2.11 18.76 -3.52
CA ASP A 618 2.92 18.59 -4.73
C ASP A 618 3.67 19.88 -5.08
N ASP A 619 3.00 21.04 -5.01
CA ASP A 619 3.59 22.35 -5.25
C ASP A 619 4.69 22.68 -4.22
N LEU A 620 4.53 22.26 -2.96
CA LEU A 620 5.57 22.41 -1.94
C LEU A 620 6.78 21.51 -2.24
N LYS A 621 6.54 20.24 -2.57
CA LYS A 621 7.62 19.29 -2.91
C LYS A 621 8.40 19.74 -4.14
N ALA A 622 7.70 20.21 -5.18
CA ALA A 622 8.33 20.67 -6.42
C ALA A 622 9.26 21.88 -6.23
N LYS A 623 9.02 22.70 -5.20
CA LYS A 623 9.84 23.88 -4.87
C LYS A 623 10.96 23.58 -3.87
N ALA A 624 10.94 22.40 -3.25
CA ALA A 624 11.86 22.05 -2.18
C ALA A 624 13.10 21.34 -2.68
N LYS A 625 14.22 21.56 -1.99
CA LYS A 625 15.42 20.73 -2.10
C LYS A 625 15.28 19.56 -1.12
N ILE A 626 15.02 18.37 -1.64
CA ILE A 626 14.84 17.14 -0.85
C ILE A 626 15.98 16.17 -1.20
N GLU A 627 16.77 15.79 -0.21
CA GLU A 627 17.86 14.83 -0.36
C GLU A 627 17.60 13.65 0.58
N VAL A 628 17.43 12.44 0.03
CA VAL A 628 17.27 11.20 0.80
C VAL A 628 18.54 10.38 0.64
N GLN A 629 19.11 9.89 1.75
CA GLN A 629 20.33 9.10 1.68
C GLN A 629 20.08 7.74 1.01
N PRO A 630 20.85 7.35 -0.02
CA PRO A 630 20.72 6.06 -0.69
C PRO A 630 20.91 4.89 0.30
N GLY A 631 20.06 3.87 0.23
CA GLY A 631 20.14 2.67 1.09
C GLY A 631 19.69 2.88 2.55
N ALA A 632 19.45 4.12 2.99
CA ALA A 632 19.18 4.41 4.39
C ALA A 632 17.86 3.83 4.92
N LEU A 633 16.89 3.51 4.05
CA LEU A 633 15.66 2.78 4.43
C LEU A 633 15.83 1.25 4.45
N GLU A 634 16.87 0.72 3.79
CA GLU A 634 17.18 -0.72 3.70
C GLU A 634 18.10 -1.18 4.84
N GLU A 635 18.92 -0.26 5.36
CA GLU A 635 19.81 -0.49 6.52
C GLU A 635 19.08 -0.41 7.88
N ILE A 636 17.90 0.23 7.90
CA ILE A 636 16.89 0.19 8.97
C ILE A 636 15.97 -0.98 8.71
#